data_AF-A0A2V5GX74-F1
#
_entry.id   AF-A0A2V5GX74-F1
#
_cell.length_a   1.000
_cell.length_b   1.000
_cell.length_c   1.000
_cell.angle_alpha   90.00
_cell.angle_beta   90.00
_cell.angle_gamma   90.00
#
_symmetry.space_group_name_H-M   'P 1'
#
loop_
_entity.id
_entity.type
_entity.pdbx_description
1 polymer ?
#
loop_
_entity_poly.entity_id
_entity_poly.type
_entity_poly.pdbx_seq_one_letter_code
_entity_poly.pdbx_strand_id
1 'polypeptide(L)'
;MEQVFLRWPNVHLSQRAVDATVDDLRKFPTLVKERPSIKVSTEAITSLCNSWRNPNRVDTMKEILIFQPGVILTEEMFLAATEYSEVFDALLRHEPCVNLTDNVIGRAMSRMNRTNLLRAILVARKDFHFSPQSISIICDRYGYDKDIQACVTEVLARSRNTILGENEMCDVVKTGSPGSLGAILSQRPDAVVTENVVKYLMDVIKADRGAENFLRRWRYEFEDEAFDMLLERSGLIDLKRQMLKSQVRKLIWG
;
A
#
# COMPACT_ATOMS: atom_id res chain seq x y z
N MET A 1 3.31 -18.30 -35.76
CA MET A 1 2.46 -17.12 -36.02
C MET A 1 2.99 -16.36 -37.24
N GLU A 2 4.30 -16.14 -37.36
CA GLU A 2 4.94 -15.56 -38.57
C GLU A 2 4.49 -16.22 -39.88
N GLN A 3 4.49 -17.56 -39.97
CA GLN A 3 4.01 -18.27 -41.17
C GLN A 3 2.54 -17.98 -41.52
N VAL A 4 1.71 -17.66 -40.53
CA VAL A 4 0.29 -17.33 -40.76
C VAL A 4 0.18 -15.93 -41.37
N PHE A 5 0.95 -14.96 -40.89
CA PHE A 5 0.93 -13.59 -41.43
C PHE A 5 1.65 -13.47 -42.78
N LEU A 6 2.69 -14.27 -43.01
CA LEU A 6 3.31 -14.40 -44.34
C LEU A 6 2.32 -14.93 -45.38
N ARG A 7 1.49 -15.91 -44.99
CA ARG A 7 0.51 -16.54 -45.90
C ARG A 7 -0.78 -15.72 -46.05
N TRP A 8 -1.19 -15.00 -45.00
CA TRP A 8 -2.39 -14.16 -44.98
C TRP A 8 -2.10 -12.80 -44.33
N PRO A 9 -1.46 -11.88 -45.07
CA PRO A 9 -1.01 -10.60 -44.54
C PRO A 9 -2.15 -9.67 -44.12
N ASN A 10 -3.40 -9.94 -44.51
CA ASN A 10 -4.59 -9.15 -44.13
C ASN A 10 -5.60 -9.95 -43.28
N VAL A 11 -5.20 -11.07 -42.66
CA VAL A 11 -6.12 -11.84 -41.81
C VAL A 11 -6.64 -10.98 -40.66
N HIS A 12 -7.97 -10.90 -40.53
CA HIS A 12 -8.62 -10.26 -39.40
C HIS A 12 -8.45 -11.14 -38.15
N LEU A 13 -7.89 -10.55 -37.09
CA LEU A 13 -7.76 -11.21 -35.80
C LEU A 13 -8.91 -10.77 -34.91
N SER A 14 -9.57 -11.73 -34.26
CA SER A 14 -10.54 -11.41 -33.22
C SER A 14 -9.82 -10.87 -31.98
N GLN A 15 -10.50 -10.04 -31.18
CA GLN A 15 -9.96 -9.53 -29.91
C GLN A 15 -9.52 -10.68 -28.99
N ARG A 16 -10.32 -11.74 -28.91
CA ARG A 16 -9.98 -12.95 -28.14
C ARG A 16 -8.69 -13.62 -28.61
N ALA A 17 -8.41 -13.61 -29.92
CA ALA A 17 -7.17 -14.15 -30.45
C ALA A 17 -5.97 -13.28 -30.09
N VAL A 18 -6.12 -11.95 -30.08
CA VAL A 18 -5.09 -11.00 -29.62
C VAL A 18 -4.82 -11.21 -28.12
N ASP A 19 -5.86 -11.19 -27.30
CA ASP A 19 -5.76 -11.31 -25.85
C ASP A 19 -5.14 -12.64 -25.42
N ALA A 20 -5.45 -13.74 -26.12
CA ALA A 20 -4.86 -15.04 -25.86
C ALA A 20 -3.34 -15.11 -26.13
N THR A 21 -2.76 -14.11 -26.82
CA THR A 21 -1.31 -14.04 -27.01
C THR A 21 -0.57 -13.43 -25.83
N VAL A 22 -1.24 -12.66 -24.98
CA VAL A 22 -0.63 -11.90 -23.88
C VAL A 22 0.03 -12.81 -22.84
N ASP A 23 -0.47 -14.02 -22.64
CA ASP A 23 0.16 -15.01 -21.75
C ASP A 23 1.24 -15.86 -22.45
N ASP A 24 1.49 -15.66 -23.75
CA ASP A 24 2.40 -16.47 -24.55
C ASP A 24 3.66 -15.70 -24.97
N LEU A 25 4.78 -16.18 -24.42
CA LEU A 25 6.13 -15.60 -24.50
C LEU A 25 6.64 -15.33 -25.92
N ARG A 26 6.15 -16.07 -26.92
CA ARG A 26 6.63 -15.94 -28.31
C ARG A 26 5.59 -15.28 -29.19
N LYS A 27 4.31 -15.45 -28.86
CA LYS A 27 3.22 -14.99 -29.71
C LYS A 27 2.99 -13.49 -29.61
N PHE A 28 3.00 -12.91 -28.42
CA PHE A 28 2.74 -11.47 -28.28
C PHE A 28 3.77 -10.59 -29.01
N PRO A 29 5.10 -10.80 -28.83
CA PRO A 29 6.09 -9.99 -29.55
C PRO A 29 5.98 -10.13 -31.07
N THR A 30 5.75 -11.35 -31.55
CA THR A 30 5.53 -11.62 -32.98
C THR A 30 4.29 -10.90 -33.48
N LEU A 31 3.19 -10.92 -32.71
CA LEU A 31 1.94 -10.28 -33.08
C LEU A 31 2.12 -8.77 -33.19
N VAL A 32 2.73 -8.14 -32.19
CA VAL A 32 2.98 -6.70 -32.18
C VAL A 32 3.84 -6.26 -33.37
N LYS A 33 4.89 -7.02 -33.69
CA LYS A 33 5.77 -6.76 -34.84
C LYS A 33 5.03 -6.82 -36.19
N GLU A 34 4.18 -7.83 -36.37
CA GLU A 34 3.47 -8.08 -37.64
C GLU A 34 2.15 -7.29 -37.76
N ARG A 35 1.65 -6.74 -36.64
CA ARG A 35 0.37 -6.03 -36.54
C ARG A 35 0.45 -4.80 -35.62
N PRO A 36 1.11 -3.71 -36.04
CA PRO A 36 1.33 -2.55 -35.18
C PRO A 36 0.06 -1.77 -34.78
N SER A 37 -1.09 -2.06 -35.39
CA SER A 37 -2.37 -1.39 -35.11
C SER A 37 -3.31 -2.19 -34.21
N ILE A 38 -2.95 -3.41 -33.79
CA ILE A 38 -3.80 -4.18 -32.87
C ILE A 38 -3.84 -3.52 -31.49
N LYS A 39 -4.92 -3.79 -30.75
CA LYS A 39 -5.05 -3.33 -29.37
C LYS A 39 -5.26 -4.54 -28.47
N VAL A 40 -4.50 -4.62 -27.38
CA VAL A 40 -4.81 -5.50 -26.26
C VAL A 40 -5.95 -4.89 -25.45
N SER A 41 -6.89 -5.72 -25.01
CA SER A 41 -8.02 -5.29 -24.19
C SER A 41 -7.59 -4.96 -22.76
N THR A 42 -8.34 -4.08 -22.10
CA THR A 42 -8.14 -3.76 -20.68
C THR A 42 -8.21 -5.03 -19.83
N GLU A 43 -9.13 -5.93 -20.14
CA GLU A 43 -9.33 -7.20 -19.44
C GLU A 43 -8.11 -8.11 -19.54
N ALA A 44 -7.48 -8.20 -20.71
CA ALA A 44 -6.27 -9.00 -20.90
C ALA A 44 -5.06 -8.40 -20.15
N ILE A 45 -4.93 -7.07 -20.14
CA ILE A 45 -3.89 -6.36 -19.37
C ILE A 45 -4.09 -6.59 -17.86
N THR A 46 -5.32 -6.45 -17.36
CA THR A 46 -5.64 -6.73 -15.95
C THR A 46 -5.39 -8.20 -15.59
N SER A 47 -5.73 -9.14 -16.47
CA SER A 47 -5.44 -10.57 -16.28
C SER A 47 -3.94 -10.83 -16.19
N LEU A 48 -3.14 -10.21 -17.06
CA LEU A 48 -1.68 -10.31 -17.03
C LEU A 48 -1.10 -9.81 -15.70
N CYS A 49 -1.68 -8.76 -15.12
CA CYS A 49 -1.21 -8.19 -13.85
C CYS A 49 -1.14 -9.22 -12.72
N ASN A 50 -2.02 -10.24 -12.75
CA ASN A 50 -2.08 -11.31 -11.75
C ASN A 50 -1.79 -12.72 -12.34
N SER A 51 -1.19 -12.80 -13.53
CA SER A 51 -0.97 -14.07 -14.22
C SER A 51 0.24 -14.84 -13.67
N TRP A 52 0.02 -15.64 -12.62
CA TRP A 52 1.02 -16.57 -12.06
C TRP A 52 1.63 -17.53 -13.09
N ARG A 53 0.89 -17.82 -14.16
CA ARG A 53 1.27 -18.75 -15.23
C ARG A 53 2.27 -18.16 -16.22
N ASN A 54 2.40 -16.85 -16.30
CA ASN A 54 3.33 -16.19 -17.22
C ASN A 54 4.65 -15.85 -16.51
N PRO A 55 5.76 -16.57 -16.77
CA PRO A 55 7.05 -16.27 -16.16
C PRO A 55 7.64 -14.92 -16.62
N ASN A 56 7.30 -14.43 -17.82
CA ASN A 56 7.81 -13.16 -18.35
C ASN A 56 6.73 -12.06 -18.35
N ARG A 57 5.77 -12.14 -17.43
CA ARG A 57 4.68 -11.16 -17.31
C ARG A 57 5.16 -9.72 -17.24
N VAL A 58 6.31 -9.48 -16.61
CA VAL A 58 6.89 -8.14 -16.44
C VAL A 58 7.37 -7.61 -17.78
N ASP A 59 8.08 -8.41 -18.56
CA ASP A 59 8.57 -8.02 -19.88
C ASP A 59 7.40 -7.86 -20.85
N THR A 60 6.42 -8.76 -20.78
CA THR A 60 5.20 -8.66 -21.60
C THR A 60 4.41 -7.40 -21.24
N MET A 61 4.29 -7.07 -19.95
CA MET A 61 3.64 -5.85 -19.49
C MET A 61 4.37 -4.61 -20.01
N LYS A 62 5.71 -4.55 -19.89
CA LYS A 62 6.51 -3.45 -20.43
C LYS A 62 6.33 -3.31 -21.95
N GLU A 63 6.30 -4.42 -22.67
CA GLU A 63 6.09 -4.42 -24.12
C GLU A 63 4.70 -3.90 -24.49
N ILE A 64 3.65 -4.33 -23.78
CA ILE A 64 2.28 -3.79 -23.95
C ILE A 64 2.26 -2.28 -23.72
N LEU A 65 2.86 -1.81 -22.63
CA LEU A 65 2.85 -0.40 -22.25
C LEU A 65 3.65 0.47 -23.23
N ILE A 66 4.74 -0.05 -23.81
CA ILE A 66 5.49 0.59 -24.90
C ILE A 66 4.66 0.60 -26.19
N PHE A 67 4.02 -0.53 -26.51
CA PHE A 67 3.26 -0.71 -27.75
C PHE A 67 1.95 0.09 -27.77
N GLN A 68 1.29 0.22 -26.62
CA GLN A 68 0.04 0.94 -26.43
C GLN A 68 0.20 2.01 -25.34
N PRO A 69 0.88 3.13 -25.64
CA PRO A 69 1.17 4.14 -24.63
C PRO A 69 -0.08 4.80 -24.04
N GLY A 70 -1.17 4.86 -24.80
CA GLY A 70 -2.45 5.42 -24.37
C GLY A 70 -3.35 4.47 -23.55
N VAL A 71 -2.81 3.38 -22.99
CA VAL A 71 -3.56 2.51 -22.08
C VAL A 71 -3.91 3.31 -20.81
N ILE A 72 -5.21 3.36 -20.50
CA ILE A 72 -5.70 3.93 -19.25
C ILE A 72 -5.49 2.88 -18.15
N LEU A 73 -4.56 3.13 -17.24
CA LEU A 73 -4.34 2.24 -16.09
C LEU A 73 -5.49 2.39 -15.09
N THR A 74 -6.13 1.28 -14.75
CA THR A 74 -7.26 1.26 -13.82
C THR A 74 -6.84 0.85 -12.41
N GLU A 75 -7.67 1.16 -11.42
CA GLU A 75 -7.48 0.69 -10.05
C GLU A 75 -7.38 -0.85 -9.99
N GLU A 76 -8.18 -1.57 -10.78
CA GLU A 76 -8.15 -3.04 -10.84
C GLU A 76 -6.80 -3.59 -11.30
N MET A 77 -6.11 -2.93 -12.23
CA MET A 77 -4.77 -3.33 -12.66
C MET A 77 -3.77 -3.21 -11.51
N PHE A 78 -3.81 -2.12 -10.75
CA PHE A 78 -2.95 -1.95 -9.57
C PHE A 78 -3.28 -2.95 -8.47
N LEU A 79 -4.56 -3.21 -8.20
CA LEU A 79 -4.98 -4.23 -7.24
C LEU A 79 -4.47 -5.62 -7.63
N ALA A 80 -4.62 -5.99 -8.92
CA ALA A 80 -4.13 -7.25 -9.48
C ALA A 80 -2.60 -7.36 -9.39
N ALA A 81 -1.88 -6.27 -9.66
CA ALA A 81 -0.42 -6.24 -9.62
C ALA A 81 0.17 -6.27 -8.20
N THR A 82 -0.62 -6.10 -7.13
CA THR A 82 -0.09 -6.16 -5.74
C THR A 82 0.59 -7.48 -5.40
N GLU A 83 0.27 -8.58 -6.08
CA GLU A 83 0.96 -9.87 -5.88
C GLU A 83 2.38 -9.89 -6.46
N TYR A 84 2.69 -8.98 -7.39
CA TYR A 84 3.94 -8.97 -8.19
C TYR A 84 4.52 -7.57 -8.27
N SER A 85 5.44 -7.25 -7.35
CA SER A 85 6.02 -5.91 -7.18
C SER A 85 6.62 -5.30 -8.45
N GLU A 86 7.17 -6.14 -9.32
CA GLU A 86 7.83 -5.76 -10.57
C GLU A 86 6.82 -5.37 -11.65
N VAL A 87 5.64 -6.01 -11.65
CA VAL A 87 4.52 -5.60 -12.49
C VAL A 87 3.94 -4.30 -11.95
N PHE A 88 3.76 -4.21 -10.63
CA PHE A 88 3.29 -2.99 -9.99
C PHE A 88 4.20 -1.80 -10.30
N ASP A 89 5.53 -1.96 -10.21
CA ASP A 89 6.52 -0.95 -10.58
C ASP A 89 6.43 -0.56 -12.07
N ALA A 90 6.22 -1.53 -12.97
CA ALA A 90 6.02 -1.24 -14.39
C ALA A 90 4.79 -0.35 -14.63
N LEU A 91 3.66 -0.64 -13.96
CA LEU A 91 2.46 0.20 -14.02
C LEU A 91 2.70 1.61 -13.45
N LEU A 92 3.36 1.71 -12.30
CA LEU A 92 3.64 3.00 -11.65
C LEU A 92 4.47 3.93 -12.52
N ARG A 93 5.44 3.38 -13.27
CA ARG A 93 6.37 4.14 -14.12
C ARG A 93 5.78 4.55 -15.46
N HIS A 94 4.77 3.81 -15.95
CA HIS A 94 4.14 4.11 -17.23
C HIS A 94 3.31 5.38 -17.15
N GLU A 95 2.45 5.49 -16.13
CA GLU A 95 1.58 6.64 -15.94
C GLU A 95 1.76 7.23 -14.54
N PRO A 96 2.62 8.25 -14.37
CA PRO A 96 2.97 8.80 -13.06
C PRO A 96 1.79 9.50 -12.38
N CYS A 97 0.78 9.92 -13.17
CA CYS A 97 -0.36 10.71 -12.71
C CYS A 97 -1.55 9.87 -12.21
N VAL A 98 -1.57 8.55 -12.41
CA VAL A 98 -2.70 7.71 -11.96
C VAL A 98 -2.79 7.75 -10.45
N ASN A 99 -3.88 8.22 -9.87
CA ASN A 99 -4.01 8.24 -8.42
C ASN A 99 -4.04 6.81 -7.84
N LEU A 100 -3.30 6.55 -6.75
CA LEU A 100 -3.44 5.28 -6.00
C LEU A 100 -4.43 5.51 -4.89
N THR A 101 -5.49 4.73 -4.89
CA THR A 101 -6.52 4.79 -3.85
C THR A 101 -6.02 4.18 -2.55
N ASP A 102 -6.66 4.53 -1.44
CA ASP A 102 -6.40 3.91 -0.13
C ASP A 102 -6.63 2.39 -0.16
N ASN A 103 -7.51 1.91 -1.05
CA ASN A 103 -7.75 0.49 -1.26
C ASN A 103 -6.54 -0.21 -1.90
N VAL A 104 -5.90 0.42 -2.90
CA VAL A 104 -4.65 -0.10 -3.49
C VAL A 104 -3.52 -0.10 -2.45
N ILE A 105 -3.37 0.98 -1.69
CA ILE A 105 -2.36 1.07 -0.62
C ILE A 105 -2.63 0.01 0.46
N GLY A 106 -3.88 -0.09 0.92
CA GLY A 106 -4.33 -1.12 1.86
C GLY A 106 -4.02 -2.53 1.39
N ARG A 107 -4.33 -2.83 0.13
CA ARG A 107 -4.04 -4.13 -0.46
C ARG A 107 -2.54 -4.38 -0.57
N ALA A 108 -1.75 -3.40 -0.98
CA ALA A 108 -0.29 -3.53 -1.07
C ALA A 108 0.32 -3.80 0.32
N MET A 109 -0.14 -3.08 1.34
CA MET A 109 0.35 -3.22 2.72
C MET A 109 -0.09 -4.51 3.42
N SER A 110 -1.07 -5.25 2.87
CA SER A 110 -1.46 -6.57 3.35
C SER A 110 -0.67 -7.72 2.72
N ARG A 111 0.23 -7.46 1.76
CA ARG A 111 1.02 -8.50 1.09
C ARG A 111 2.32 -8.85 1.80
N MET A 112 2.90 -9.99 1.43
CA MET A 112 4.22 -10.40 1.90
C MET A 112 5.34 -9.49 1.38
N ASN A 113 5.23 -9.03 0.12
CA ASN A 113 6.17 -8.13 -0.55
C ASN A 113 5.85 -6.63 -0.33
N ARG A 114 5.07 -6.29 0.70
CA ARG A 114 4.64 -4.91 1.04
C ARG A 114 5.77 -3.87 1.01
N THR A 115 6.95 -4.24 1.51
CA THR A 115 8.12 -3.34 1.55
C THR A 115 8.59 -2.99 0.13
N ASN A 116 8.60 -3.96 -0.79
CA ASN A 116 8.95 -3.71 -2.19
C ASN A 116 7.88 -2.86 -2.89
N LEU A 117 6.60 -3.11 -2.61
CA LEU A 117 5.49 -2.34 -3.17
C LEU A 117 5.55 -0.88 -2.72
N LEU A 118 5.70 -0.62 -1.42
CA LEU A 118 5.80 0.73 -0.89
C LEU A 118 7.04 1.45 -1.43
N ARG A 119 8.18 0.76 -1.49
CA ARG A 119 9.40 1.29 -2.10
C ARG A 119 9.20 1.65 -3.58
N ALA A 120 8.50 0.83 -4.35
CA ALA A 120 8.17 1.12 -5.74
C ALA A 120 7.33 2.40 -5.87
N ILE A 121 6.33 2.59 -5.01
CA ILE A 121 5.52 3.83 -4.97
C ILE A 121 6.41 5.04 -4.68
N LEU A 122 7.23 4.96 -3.63
CA LEU A 122 8.10 6.06 -3.20
C LEU A 122 9.12 6.44 -4.28
N VAL A 123 9.69 5.45 -4.99
CA VAL A 123 10.66 5.68 -6.07
C VAL A 123 10.01 6.23 -7.33
N ALA A 124 8.91 5.62 -7.78
CA ALA A 124 8.25 6.00 -9.02
C ALA A 124 7.50 7.33 -8.90
N ARG A 125 7.05 7.71 -7.69
CA ARG A 125 6.16 8.85 -7.47
C ARG A 125 6.64 9.73 -6.33
N LYS A 126 7.61 10.59 -6.65
CA LYS A 126 8.24 11.51 -5.69
C LYS A 126 7.24 12.45 -5.03
N ASP A 127 6.29 12.94 -5.81
CA ASP A 127 5.29 13.93 -5.38
C ASP A 127 3.94 13.30 -5.02
N PHE A 128 3.89 11.97 -4.77
CA PHE A 128 2.66 11.30 -4.38
C PHE A 128 2.16 11.83 -3.03
N HIS A 129 0.94 12.35 -3.03
CA HIS A 129 0.28 12.81 -1.81
C HIS A 129 -0.46 11.65 -1.15
N PHE A 130 0.08 11.17 -0.02
CA PHE A 130 -0.60 10.16 0.78
C PHE A 130 -1.79 10.77 1.50
N SER A 131 -2.95 10.12 1.42
CA SER A 131 -4.10 10.48 2.25
C SER A 131 -3.79 10.15 3.72
N PRO A 132 -4.51 10.74 4.69
CA PRO A 132 -4.38 10.34 6.08
C PRO A 132 -4.65 8.84 6.34
N GLN A 133 -5.64 8.27 5.64
CA GLN A 133 -5.96 6.85 5.73
C GLN A 133 -4.80 5.98 5.24
N SER A 134 -4.20 6.34 4.10
CA SER A 134 -3.01 5.66 3.58
C SER A 134 -1.83 5.74 4.55
N ILE A 135 -1.61 6.89 5.19
CA ILE A 135 -0.56 7.05 6.22
C ILE A 135 -0.81 6.09 7.39
N SER A 136 -2.03 6.04 7.91
CA SER A 136 -2.42 5.13 9.00
C SER A 136 -2.14 3.66 8.64
N ILE A 137 -2.61 3.23 7.46
CA ILE A 137 -2.39 1.87 6.93
C ILE A 137 -0.90 1.52 6.82
N ILE A 138 -0.08 2.45 6.33
CA ILE A 138 1.36 2.25 6.14
C ILE A 138 2.08 2.19 7.50
N CYS A 139 1.73 3.10 8.41
CA CYS A 139 2.36 3.18 9.73
C CYS A 139 2.10 1.94 10.60
N ASP A 140 0.95 1.26 10.47
CA ASP A 140 0.66 -0.03 11.14
C ASP A 140 1.69 -1.14 10.82
N ARG A 141 2.63 -0.89 9.89
CA ARG A 141 3.71 -1.81 9.52
C ARG A 141 5.10 -1.39 10.03
N TYR A 142 5.21 -0.34 10.85
CA TYR A 142 6.49 0.20 11.32
C TYR A 142 7.34 -0.80 12.14
N GLY A 143 6.72 -1.76 12.83
CA GLY A 143 7.42 -2.69 13.73
C GLY A 143 8.03 -3.95 13.09
N TYR A 144 7.86 -4.20 11.78
CA TYR A 144 8.18 -5.51 11.21
C TYR A 144 9.66 -5.71 10.83
N ASP A 145 10.31 -4.70 10.22
CA ASP A 145 11.70 -4.77 9.77
C ASP A 145 12.30 -3.37 9.49
N LYS A 146 13.63 -3.28 9.34
CA LYS A 146 14.33 -1.99 9.13
C LYS A 146 14.01 -1.34 7.78
N ASP A 147 13.73 -2.14 6.76
CA ASP A 147 13.46 -1.64 5.42
C ASP A 147 12.09 -0.97 5.35
N ILE A 148 11.08 -1.55 6.01
CA ILE A 148 9.76 -0.93 6.11
C ILE A 148 9.80 0.33 6.98
N GLN A 149 10.60 0.36 8.05
CA GLN A 149 10.80 1.56 8.87
C GLN A 149 11.35 2.75 8.07
N ALA A 150 12.32 2.49 7.19
CA ALA A 150 12.86 3.51 6.29
C ALA A 150 11.77 4.04 5.34
N CYS A 151 10.95 3.13 4.78
CA CYS A 151 9.84 3.52 3.91
C CYS A 151 8.78 4.35 4.65
N VAL A 152 8.39 3.95 5.87
CA VAL A 152 7.41 4.69 6.68
C VAL A 152 7.94 6.08 7.04
N THR A 153 9.21 6.19 7.43
CA THR A 153 9.87 7.47 7.71
C THR A 153 9.81 8.40 6.50
N GLU A 154 10.07 7.86 5.31
CA GLU A 154 9.96 8.64 4.07
C GLU A 154 8.51 9.07 3.77
N VAL A 155 7.52 8.19 3.98
CA VAL A 155 6.10 8.53 3.85
C VAL A 155 5.71 9.67 4.79
N LEU A 156 6.10 9.60 6.06
CA LEU A 156 5.83 10.65 7.05
C LEU A 156 6.51 11.98 6.67
N ALA A 157 7.74 11.94 6.15
CA ALA A 157 8.46 13.11 5.69
C ALA A 157 7.79 13.77 4.47
N ARG A 158 7.30 12.99 3.51
CA ARG A 158 6.59 13.49 2.31
C ARG A 158 5.18 13.99 2.62
N SER A 159 4.58 13.52 3.70
CA SER A 159 3.19 13.83 4.07
C SER A 159 3.05 14.95 5.10
N ARG A 160 4.06 15.82 5.25
CA ARG A 160 4.05 16.93 6.24
C ARG A 160 2.90 17.92 6.04
N ASN A 161 2.40 18.06 4.81
CA ASN A 161 1.28 18.95 4.51
C ASN A 161 -0.10 18.27 4.70
N THR A 162 -0.12 16.97 4.99
CA THR A 162 -1.34 16.18 5.16
C THR A 162 -1.69 16.12 6.64
N ILE A 163 -2.64 16.93 7.09
CA ILE A 163 -3.04 16.98 8.50
C ILE A 163 -3.56 15.60 8.96
N LEU A 164 -3.03 15.09 10.06
CA LEU A 164 -3.57 13.93 10.77
C LEU A 164 -4.52 14.46 11.86
N GLY A 165 -5.81 14.54 11.52
CA GLY A 165 -6.86 15.00 12.41
C GLY A 165 -7.22 13.98 13.49
N GLU A 166 -8.23 14.32 14.30
CA GLU A 166 -8.66 13.45 15.39
C GLU A 166 -9.19 12.09 14.89
N ASN A 167 -9.94 12.07 13.78
CA ASN A 167 -10.48 10.82 13.22
C ASN A 167 -9.35 9.91 12.72
N GLU A 168 -8.39 10.50 12.02
CA GLU A 168 -7.23 9.83 11.48
C GLU A 168 -6.35 9.26 12.60
N MET A 169 -6.16 10.03 13.67
CA MET A 169 -5.45 9.57 14.86
C MET A 169 -6.22 8.49 15.62
N CYS A 170 -7.56 8.54 15.65
CA CYS A 170 -8.39 7.44 16.15
C CYS A 170 -8.17 6.14 15.35
N ASP A 171 -8.11 6.22 14.02
CA ASP A 171 -7.83 5.06 13.17
C ASP A 171 -6.42 4.50 13.40
N VAL A 172 -5.42 5.38 13.55
CA VAL A 172 -4.05 4.99 13.91
C VAL A 172 -4.03 4.19 15.22
N VAL A 173 -4.66 4.68 16.28
CA VAL A 173 -4.64 3.98 17.59
C VAL A 173 -5.52 2.73 17.61
N LYS A 174 -6.49 2.62 16.69
CA LYS A 174 -7.36 1.44 16.56
C LYS A 174 -6.62 0.22 16.05
N THR A 175 -5.75 0.40 15.07
CA THR A 175 -5.08 -0.71 14.38
C THR A 175 -3.59 -0.82 14.67
N GLY A 176 -2.96 0.32 14.98
CA GLY A 176 -1.52 0.47 15.10
C GLY A 176 -0.89 -0.13 16.35
N SER A 177 0.41 -0.41 16.25
CA SER A 177 1.26 -0.75 17.39
C SER A 177 1.77 0.52 18.11
N PRO A 178 2.23 0.42 19.36
CA PRO A 178 2.90 1.54 20.03
C PRO A 178 4.06 2.11 19.21
N GLY A 179 4.89 1.29 18.57
CA GLY A 179 5.97 1.77 17.69
C GLY A 179 5.44 2.57 16.49
N SER A 180 4.30 2.16 15.92
CA SER A 180 3.63 2.87 14.82
C SER A 180 3.15 4.26 15.26
N LEU A 181 2.52 4.31 16.44
CA LEU A 181 2.08 5.54 17.08
C LEU A 181 3.28 6.44 17.42
N GLY A 182 4.33 5.88 18.01
CA GLY A 182 5.56 6.57 18.36
C GLY A 182 6.25 7.21 17.15
N ALA A 183 6.29 6.51 16.01
CA ALA A 183 6.82 7.06 14.76
C ALA A 183 6.02 8.28 14.28
N ILE A 184 4.69 8.17 14.27
CA ILE A 184 3.80 9.28 13.90
C ILE A 184 4.02 10.44 14.86
N LEU A 185 3.89 10.23 16.16
CA LEU A 185 4.02 11.31 17.14
C LEU A 185 5.41 11.96 17.06
N SER A 186 6.49 11.19 16.93
CA SER A 186 7.85 11.73 16.85
C SER A 186 8.09 12.60 15.61
N GLN A 187 7.57 12.18 14.45
CA GLN A 187 7.85 12.84 13.17
C GLN A 187 6.79 13.85 12.74
N ARG A 188 5.59 13.79 13.34
CA ARG A 188 4.42 14.62 13.06
C ARG A 188 3.97 15.35 14.32
N PRO A 189 4.64 16.46 14.70
CA PRO A 189 4.23 17.28 15.83
C PRO A 189 2.86 17.96 15.60
N ASP A 190 2.42 18.05 14.34
CA ASP A 190 1.14 18.62 13.93
C ASP A 190 -0.05 17.62 14.01
N ALA A 191 0.22 16.34 14.32
CA ALA A 191 -0.83 15.35 14.49
C ALA A 191 -1.74 15.70 15.69
N VAL A 192 -3.05 15.71 15.47
CA VAL A 192 -4.05 16.12 16.45
C VAL A 192 -4.26 15.03 17.48
N VAL A 193 -3.82 15.28 18.71
CA VAL A 193 -4.03 14.38 19.85
C VAL A 193 -4.93 15.06 20.86
N THR A 194 -6.07 14.45 21.15
CA THR A 194 -7.06 14.95 22.12
C THR A 194 -7.35 13.92 23.20
N GLU A 195 -8.08 14.32 24.25
CA GLU A 195 -8.62 13.39 25.25
C GLU A 195 -9.50 12.31 24.59
N ASN A 196 -10.15 12.60 23.46
CA ASN A 196 -10.96 11.61 22.74
C ASN A 196 -10.11 10.52 22.07
N VAL A 197 -8.97 10.87 21.45
CA VAL A 197 -8.02 9.88 20.90
C VAL A 197 -7.53 8.93 21.99
N VAL A 198 -7.17 9.49 23.16
CA VAL A 198 -6.74 8.70 24.32
C VAL A 198 -7.86 7.78 24.79
N LYS A 199 -9.08 8.31 24.93
CA LYS A 199 -10.25 7.53 25.33
C LYS A 199 -10.51 6.38 24.34
N TYR A 200 -10.44 6.65 23.04
CA TYR A 200 -10.64 5.63 22.01
C TYR A 200 -9.63 4.50 22.14
N LEU A 201 -8.33 4.82 22.29
CA LEU A 201 -7.29 3.82 22.56
C LEU A 201 -7.61 3.00 23.81
N MET A 202 -8.00 3.65 24.91
CA MET A 202 -8.37 2.97 26.15
C MET A 202 -9.55 2.03 25.98
N ASP A 203 -10.56 2.41 25.19
CA ASP A 203 -11.72 1.59 24.91
C ASP A 203 -11.34 0.37 24.05
N VAL A 204 -10.45 0.52 23.08
CA VAL A 204 -9.88 -0.61 22.30
C VAL A 204 -9.09 -1.56 23.19
N ILE A 205 -8.18 -1.05 24.04
CA ILE A 205 -7.39 -1.85 24.99
C ILE A 205 -8.32 -2.65 25.93
N LYS A 206 -9.41 -2.04 26.41
CA LYS A 206 -10.37 -2.72 27.30
C LYS A 206 -11.21 -3.77 26.58
N ALA A 207 -11.64 -3.48 25.35
CA ALA A 207 -12.44 -4.39 24.54
C ALA A 207 -11.67 -5.65 24.12
N ASP A 208 -10.35 -5.53 23.97
CA ASP A 208 -9.46 -6.61 23.52
C ASP A 208 -9.05 -7.61 24.62
N ARG A 209 -9.66 -7.57 25.82
CA ARG A 209 -9.41 -8.45 26.99
C ARG A 209 -9.76 -9.95 26.76
N GLY A 210 -9.53 -10.48 25.56
CA GLY A 210 -9.76 -11.88 25.19
C GLY A 210 -9.29 -12.27 23.78
N ALA A 211 -8.94 -11.31 22.91
CA ALA A 211 -8.34 -11.58 21.61
C ALA A 211 -6.84 -11.23 21.70
N GLU A 212 -5.97 -12.23 21.85
CA GLU A 212 -4.54 -12.07 22.17
C GLU A 212 -3.67 -11.31 21.14
N ASN A 213 -4.23 -10.52 20.22
CA ASN A 213 -3.52 -9.93 19.10
C ASN A 213 -3.21 -8.43 19.23
N PHE A 214 -4.09 -7.61 19.83
CA PHE A 214 -3.84 -6.17 19.97
C PHE A 214 -3.14 -5.85 21.28
N LEU A 215 -3.65 -6.32 22.42
CA LEU A 215 -3.02 -6.22 23.74
C LEU A 215 -1.62 -6.84 23.76
N ARG A 216 -1.38 -7.91 22.99
CA ARG A 216 -0.05 -8.53 22.90
C ARG A 216 0.96 -7.60 22.23
N ARG A 217 0.59 -6.92 21.15
CA ARG A 217 1.45 -5.90 20.49
C ARG A 217 1.75 -4.77 21.47
N TRP A 218 0.71 -4.27 22.12
CA TRP A 218 0.85 -3.25 23.16
C TRP A 218 1.69 -3.72 24.34
N ARG A 219 1.63 -4.99 24.75
CA ARG A 219 2.44 -5.54 25.85
C ARG A 219 3.94 -5.56 25.54
N TYR A 220 4.32 -6.00 24.34
CA TYR A 220 5.72 -6.08 23.95
C TYR A 220 6.35 -4.70 23.74
N GLU A 221 5.56 -3.74 23.27
CA GLU A 221 6.01 -2.39 22.94
C GLU A 221 5.55 -1.36 23.99
N PHE A 222 4.99 -1.78 25.15
CA PHE A 222 4.40 -0.83 26.11
C PHE A 222 5.44 0.06 26.77
N GLU A 223 6.67 -0.43 26.89
CA GLU A 223 7.79 0.33 27.42
C GLU A 223 8.26 1.42 26.43
N ASP A 224 7.71 1.45 25.20
CA ASP A 224 7.93 2.56 24.29
C ASP A 224 7.28 3.85 24.81
N GLU A 225 7.99 4.97 24.63
CA GLU A 225 7.55 6.32 25.01
C GLU A 225 6.28 6.77 24.27
N ALA A 226 5.78 6.00 23.31
CA ALA A 226 4.63 6.35 22.46
C ALA A 226 3.35 6.65 23.26
N PHE A 227 3.04 5.87 24.29
CA PHE A 227 1.86 6.13 25.12
C PHE A 227 2.04 7.41 25.96
N ASP A 228 3.26 7.66 26.43
CA ASP A 228 3.60 8.86 27.19
C ASP A 228 3.50 10.11 26.32
N MET A 229 4.05 10.07 25.10
CA MET A 229 3.91 11.12 24.10
C MET A 229 2.44 11.41 23.76
N LEU A 230 1.61 10.37 23.64
CA LEU A 230 0.17 10.53 23.39
C LEU A 230 -0.50 11.28 24.56
N LEU A 231 -0.24 10.86 25.80
CA LEU A 231 -0.80 11.49 26.99
C LEU A 231 -0.32 12.94 27.14
N GLU A 232 0.95 13.23 26.86
CA GLU A 232 1.51 14.58 26.90
C GLU A 232 0.80 15.51 25.92
N ARG A 233 0.54 15.05 24.70
CA ARG A 233 -0.09 15.86 23.64
C ARG A 233 -1.60 15.99 23.78
N SER A 234 -2.25 15.09 24.52
CA SER A 234 -3.71 15.05 24.67
C SER A 234 -4.36 16.23 25.42
N GLY A 235 -3.57 17.12 26.03
CA GLY A 235 -4.07 18.21 26.88
C GLY A 235 -4.61 17.77 28.24
N LEU A 236 -4.47 16.48 28.59
CA LEU A 236 -4.87 15.95 29.90
C LEU A 236 -4.03 16.54 31.04
N ILE A 237 -4.65 16.78 32.20
CA ILE A 237 -3.92 17.14 33.42
C ILE A 237 -3.09 15.96 33.94
N ASP A 238 -1.99 16.25 34.65
CA ASP A 238 -1.03 15.22 35.10
C ASP A 238 -1.67 14.12 35.94
N LEU A 239 -2.63 14.47 36.82
CA LEU A 239 -3.33 13.48 37.62
C LEU A 239 -4.06 12.45 36.72
N LYS A 240 -4.77 12.91 35.69
CA LYS A 240 -5.44 12.02 34.72
C LYS A 240 -4.43 11.18 33.95
N ARG A 241 -3.30 11.77 33.51
CA ARG A 241 -2.23 11.05 32.81
C ARG A 241 -1.68 9.91 33.67
N GLN A 242 -1.32 10.19 34.92
CA GLN A 242 -0.79 9.17 35.84
C GLN A 242 -1.80 8.06 36.14
N MET A 243 -3.08 8.42 36.31
CA MET A 243 -4.16 7.43 36.47
C MET A 243 -4.27 6.51 35.24
N LEU A 244 -4.25 7.06 34.02
CA LEU A 244 -4.32 6.27 32.79
C LEU A 244 -3.10 5.36 32.61
N LYS A 245 -1.88 5.85 32.87
CA LYS A 245 -0.67 5.02 32.88
C LYS A 245 -0.80 3.83 33.83
N SER A 246 -1.27 4.07 35.05
CA SER A 246 -1.51 2.99 36.03
C SER A 246 -2.56 1.99 35.54
N GLN A 247 -3.66 2.47 34.93
CA GLN A 247 -4.70 1.60 34.39
C GLN A 247 -4.19 0.72 33.25
N VAL A 248 -3.44 1.28 32.29
CA VAL A 248 -2.90 0.49 31.17
C VAL A 248 -1.86 -0.53 31.67
N ARG A 249 -0.98 -0.15 32.61
CA ARG A 249 -0.05 -1.11 33.22
C ARG A 249 -0.76 -2.29 33.87
N LYS A 250 -1.84 -2.04 34.62
CA LYS A 250 -2.67 -3.11 35.21
C LYS A 250 -3.36 -3.96 34.15
N LEU A 251 -3.77 -3.37 33.03
CA LEU A 251 -4.39 -4.09 31.91
C LEU A 251 -3.40 -5.00 31.18
N ILE A 252 -2.14 -4.58 31.08
CA ILE A 252 -1.11 -5.29 30.32
C ILE A 252 -0.45 -6.38 31.17
N TRP A 253 -0.20 -6.12 32.46
CA TRP A 253 0.61 -6.97 33.35
C TRP A 253 -0.16 -7.62 34.50
N GLY A 254 -1.41 -7.22 34.75
CA GLY A 254 -2.28 -7.81 35.77
C GLY A 254 -3.21 -8.86 35.19
#